data_AF-A0A7W4AZE5-F1
#
_entry.id   AF-A0A7W4AZE5-F1
#
_cell.length_a   1.000
_cell.length_b   1.000
_cell.length_c   1.000
_cell.angle_alpha   90.00
_cell.angle_beta   90.00
_cell.angle_gamma   90.00
#
_symmetry.space_group_name_H-M   'P 1'
#
loop_
_entity.id
_entity.type
_entity.pdbx_description
1 polymer ?
#
loop_
_entity_poly.entity_id
_entity_poly.type
_entity_poly.pdbx_seq_one_letter_code
_entity_poly.pdbx_strand_id
1 'polypeptide(L)'
;MGIHFSLYPSQRLWALNSPDRNIHQRRAAHLQTFFKRHGKSLTIRAHDSAYAVGDIVTWILPKNLPHIDMVIAQVDATTGNPMIVHYIGFAPKIDF
;
A
#
# COMPACT_ATOMS: atom_id res chain seq x y z
N MET A 1 -17.41 19.97 2.93
CA MET A 1 -16.49 18.88 3.30
C MET A 1 -17.06 17.57 2.76
N GLY A 2 -16.26 16.69 2.16
CA GLY A 2 -16.77 15.38 1.73
C GLY A 2 -17.24 14.56 2.94
N ILE A 3 -18.38 13.87 2.83
CA ILE A 3 -19.03 13.15 3.94
C ILE A 3 -18.15 12.10 4.64
N HIS A 4 -17.08 11.64 3.97
CA HIS A 4 -16.16 10.63 4.48
C HIS A 4 -14.82 11.18 4.95
N PHE A 5 -14.60 12.50 4.95
CA PHE A 5 -13.28 13.09 5.22
C PHE A 5 -12.67 12.62 6.56
N SER A 6 -13.49 12.59 7.61
CA SER A 6 -13.09 12.15 8.96
C SER A 6 -12.71 10.67 9.05
N LEU A 7 -13.07 9.84 8.07
CA LEU A 7 -12.71 8.42 8.03
C LEU A 7 -11.27 8.19 7.56
N TYR A 8 -10.66 9.19 6.91
CA TYR A 8 -9.29 9.12 6.44
C TYR A 8 -8.33 9.69 7.49
N PRO A 9 -7.08 9.20 7.55
CA PRO A 9 -6.10 9.63 8.55
C PRO A 9 -5.56 11.05 8.32
N SER A 10 -6.23 11.88 7.52
CA SER A 10 -5.71 13.16 7.02
C SER A 10 -5.39 14.14 8.15
N GLN A 11 -6.31 14.28 9.11
CA GLN A 11 -6.10 15.14 10.28
C GLN A 11 -4.99 14.60 11.19
N ARG A 12 -4.98 13.29 11.42
CA ARG A 12 -4.01 12.64 12.32
C ARG A 12 -2.58 12.68 11.78
N LEU A 13 -2.39 12.51 10.48
CA LEU A 13 -1.06 12.40 9.87
C LEU A 13 -0.52 13.73 9.34
N TRP A 14 -1.38 14.68 8.96
CA TRP A 14 -0.96 15.92 8.31
C TRP A 14 -1.71 17.17 8.78
N ALA A 15 -2.54 17.08 9.83
CA ALA A 15 -3.35 18.20 10.34
C ALA A 15 -4.21 18.90 9.26
N LEU A 16 -4.64 18.15 8.24
CA LEU A 16 -5.47 18.68 7.16
C LEU A 16 -6.94 18.74 7.58
N ASN A 17 -7.53 19.93 7.47
CA ASN A 17 -8.95 20.17 7.71
C ASN A 17 -9.81 20.15 6.44
N SER A 18 -9.27 19.73 5.30
CA SER A 18 -10.03 19.56 4.04
C SER A 18 -9.31 18.62 3.07
N PRO A 19 -10.02 18.07 2.05
CA PRO A 19 -9.39 17.27 1.01
C PRO A 19 -8.32 18.08 0.27
N ASP A 20 -7.16 17.48 0.07
CA ASP A 20 -6.05 18.07 -0.66
C ASP A 20 -5.89 17.32 -2.01
N ARG A 21 -5.73 18.04 -3.11
CA ARG A 21 -5.64 17.47 -4.48
C ARG A 21 -4.25 16.93 -4.83
N ASN A 22 -3.23 17.18 -4.02
CA ASN A 22 -1.87 16.72 -4.28
C ASN A 22 -1.75 15.20 -4.13
N ILE A 23 -1.41 14.50 -5.20
CA ILE A 23 -1.15 13.05 -5.17
C ILE A 23 0.32 12.83 -4.85
N HIS A 24 0.67 12.95 -3.57
CA HIS A 24 2.03 12.72 -3.08
C HIS A 24 2.21 11.26 -2.62
N GLN A 25 3.38 10.67 -2.84
CA GLN A 25 3.76 9.31 -2.38
C GLN A 25 3.50 9.06 -0.87
N ARG A 26 3.43 10.13 -0.08
CA ARG A 26 3.13 10.10 1.37
C ARG A 26 1.70 9.67 1.67
N ARG A 27 0.83 9.51 0.67
CA ARG A 27 -0.60 9.22 0.83
C ARG A 27 -0.98 7.76 0.68
N ALA A 28 -0.02 6.83 0.75
CA ALA A 28 -0.32 5.41 0.81
C ALA A 28 -1.32 5.05 1.93
N ALA A 29 -1.29 5.76 3.07
CA ALA A 29 -2.28 5.58 4.15
C ALA A 29 -3.73 5.93 3.75
N HIS A 30 -3.94 6.83 2.78
CA HIS A 30 -5.28 7.07 2.23
C HIS A 30 -5.74 5.90 1.37
N LEU A 31 -4.86 5.34 0.55
CA LEU A 31 -5.18 4.15 -0.26
C LEU A 31 -5.44 2.94 0.63
N GLN A 32 -4.63 2.73 1.67
CA GLN A 32 -4.88 1.70 2.68
C GLN A 32 -6.28 1.83 3.29
N THR A 33 -6.69 3.05 3.66
CA THR A 33 -8.03 3.31 4.19
C THR A 33 -9.11 3.04 3.15
N PHE A 34 -8.89 3.43 1.90
CA PHE A 34 -9.81 3.18 0.79
C PHE A 34 -10.00 1.67 0.54
N PHE A 35 -8.92 0.89 0.43
CA PHE A 35 -9.00 -0.55 0.23
C PHE A 35 -9.63 -1.27 1.42
N LYS A 36 -9.39 -0.82 2.65
CA LYS A 36 -10.08 -1.38 3.82
C LYS A 36 -11.60 -1.14 3.79
N ARG A 37 -12.05 -0.02 3.24
CA ARG A 37 -13.47 0.35 3.17
C ARG A 37 -14.21 -0.27 1.99
N HIS A 38 -13.50 -0.51 0.89
CA HIS A 38 -14.12 -0.89 -0.39
C HIS A 38 -13.64 -2.24 -0.95
N GLY A 39 -12.60 -2.83 -0.36
CA GLY A 39 -12.03 -4.11 -0.76
C GLY A 39 -12.15 -5.18 0.32
N LYS A 40 -11.62 -6.36 0.01
CA LYS A 40 -11.49 -7.46 0.97
C LYS A 40 -10.15 -7.34 1.69
N SER A 41 -10.17 -7.04 2.98
CA SER A 41 -8.97 -7.10 3.80
C SER A 41 -8.57 -8.55 4.04
N LEU A 42 -7.37 -8.91 3.62
CA LEU A 42 -6.80 -10.24 3.84
C LEU A 42 -6.12 -10.31 5.21
N THR A 43 -6.12 -11.49 5.83
CA THR A 43 -5.37 -11.72 7.07
C THR A 43 -3.88 -11.72 6.74
N ILE A 44 -3.11 -10.86 7.40
CA ILE A 44 -1.65 -10.83 7.27
C ILE A 44 -1.09 -12.13 7.86
N ARG A 45 -0.30 -12.85 7.08
CA ARG A 45 0.40 -14.06 7.49
C ARG A 45 1.87 -13.97 7.11
N ALA A 46 2.71 -14.65 7.88
CA ALA A 46 4.16 -14.62 7.73
C ALA A 46 4.69 -15.65 6.71
N HIS A 47 3.82 -16.44 6.06
CA HIS A 47 4.24 -17.40 5.04
C HIS A 47 3.90 -16.90 3.64
N ASP A 48 4.82 -17.14 2.71
CA ASP A 48 4.80 -16.57 1.36
C ASP A 48 3.63 -17.07 0.50
N SER A 49 3.10 -18.26 0.79
CA SER A 49 1.89 -18.79 0.15
C SER A 49 0.59 -18.09 0.55
N ALA A 50 0.65 -17.07 1.43
CA ALA A 50 -0.52 -16.34 1.89
C ALA A 50 -1.02 -15.29 0.90
N TYR A 51 -0.20 -14.90 -0.08
CA TYR A 51 -0.50 -13.81 -1.02
C TYR A 51 -0.60 -14.34 -2.45
N ALA A 52 -1.63 -13.90 -3.16
CA ALA A 52 -1.91 -14.27 -4.54
C ALA A 52 -1.58 -13.11 -5.49
N VAL A 53 -1.35 -13.44 -6.76
CA VAL A 53 -1.15 -12.44 -7.82
C VAL A 53 -2.35 -11.47 -7.85
N GLY A 54 -2.04 -10.17 -7.84
CA GLY A 54 -3.03 -9.10 -7.78
C GLY A 54 -3.39 -8.63 -6.37
N ASP A 55 -2.92 -9.31 -5.32
CA ASP A 55 -3.06 -8.81 -3.96
C ASP A 55 -2.28 -7.49 -3.80
N ILE A 56 -2.92 -6.54 -3.12
CA ILE A 56 -2.31 -5.26 -2.77
C ILE A 56 -1.79 -5.36 -1.34
N VAL A 57 -0.50 -5.10 -1.18
CA VAL A 57 0.18 -5.13 0.11
C VAL A 57 0.52 -3.70 0.50
N THR A 58 0.36 -3.39 1.79
CA THR A 58 0.80 -2.11 2.36
C THR A 58 1.67 -2.40 3.57
N TRP A 59 2.85 -1.79 3.64
CA TRP A 59 3.74 -1.93 4.78
C TRP A 59 4.43 -0.61 5.12
N ILE A 60 5.14 -0.60 6.23
CA ILE A 60 5.93 0.55 6.68
C ILE A 60 7.41 0.18 6.50
N LEU A 61 8.06 0.85 5.54
CA LEU A 61 9.50 0.75 5.35
C LEU A 61 10.25 1.44 6.51
N PRO A 62 11.56 1.15 6.69
CA PRO A 62 12.40 1.86 7.65
C PRO A 62 12.24 3.39 7.53
N LYS A 63 12.36 4.10 8.66
CA LYS A 63 12.07 5.55 8.79
C LYS A 63 10.59 5.91 8.66
N ASN A 64 9.69 4.98 8.94
CA ASN A 64 8.24 5.20 8.98
C ASN A 64 7.68 5.70 7.64
N LEU A 65 8.12 5.09 6.55
CA LEU A 65 7.70 5.41 5.19
C LEU A 65 6.60 4.42 4.76
N PRO A 66 5.32 4.84 4.74
CA PRO A 66 4.24 3.97 4.28
C PRO A 66 4.42 3.70 2.79
N HIS A 67 4.29 2.44 2.40
CA HIS A 67 4.54 1.98 1.05
C HIS A 67 3.45 1.03 0.60
N ILE A 68 3.28 0.89 -0.71
CA ILE A 68 2.23 0.10 -1.32
C ILE A 68 2.76 -0.64 -2.54
N ASP A 69 2.44 -1.92 -2.58
CA ASP A 69 2.99 -2.88 -3.53
C ASP A 69 1.87 -3.77 -4.06
N MET A 70 2.12 -4.41 -5.20
CA MET A 70 1.22 -5.41 -5.77
C MET A 70 1.99 -6.68 -6.06
N VAL A 71 1.43 -7.82 -5.65
CA VAL A 71 1.98 -9.14 -5.97
C VAL A 71 1.81 -9.42 -7.46
N ILE A 72 2.88 -9.79 -8.14
CA ILE A 72 2.89 -10.07 -9.58
C ILE A 72 3.14 -11.56 -9.85
N ALA A 73 2.88 -11.99 -11.08
CA ALA A 73 3.05 -13.39 -11.49
C ALA A 73 4.51 -13.85 -11.59
N GLN A 74 5.46 -12.90 -11.59
CA GLN A 74 6.88 -13.23 -11.58
C GLN A 74 7.26 -13.85 -10.23
N VAL A 75 8.08 -14.89 -10.26
CA VAL A 75 8.60 -15.56 -9.07
C VAL A 75 10.10 -15.34 -8.95
N ASP A 76 10.59 -15.18 -7.74
CA ASP A 76 12.01 -15.13 -7.46
C ASP A 76 12.64 -16.51 -7.69
N ALA A 77 13.72 -16.56 -8.47
CA ALA A 77 14.33 -17.83 -8.88
C ALA A 77 15.05 -18.58 -7.74
N THR A 78 15.34 -17.90 -6.62
CA THR A 78 16.07 -18.47 -5.49
C THR A 78 15.13 -19.02 -4.43
N THR A 79 14.08 -18.25 -4.12
CA THR A 79 13.12 -18.54 -3.03
C THR A 79 11.86 -19.22 -3.54
N GLY A 80 11.51 -19.03 -4.82
CA GLY A 80 10.23 -19.49 -5.39
C GLY A 80 9.04 -18.61 -5.00
N ASN A 81 9.27 -17.50 -4.28
CA ASN A 81 8.21 -16.61 -3.81
C ASN A 81 7.68 -15.72 -4.93
N PRO A 82 6.38 -15.36 -4.91
CA PRO A 82 5.86 -14.30 -5.77
C PRO A 82 6.62 -12.99 -5.52
N MET A 83 6.98 -12.30 -6.60
CA MET A 83 7.60 -10.98 -6.52
C MET A 83 6.55 -9.88 -6.38
N ILE A 84 6.98 -8.70 -5.97
CA ILE A 84 6.13 -7.51 -5.91
C ILE A 84 6.62 -6.44 -6.88
N VAL A 85 5.66 -5.70 -7.45
CA VAL A 85 5.96 -4.46 -8.16
C VAL A 85 5.64 -3.27 -7.28
N HIS A 86 6.55 -2.30 -7.27
CA HIS A 86 6.42 -1.11 -6.46
C HIS A 86 7.05 0.11 -7.10
N TYR A 87 6.63 1.30 -6.68
CA TYR A 87 7.18 2.54 -7.19
C TYR A 87 8.05 3.21 -6.12
N ILE A 88 9.37 3.15 -6.28
CA ILE A 88 10.33 3.81 -5.39
C ILE A 88 11.35 4.60 -6.20
N GLY A 89 11.42 5.90 -5.96
CA GLY A 89 12.26 6.82 -6.72
C GLY A 89 11.59 7.29 -8.02
N PHE A 90 12.22 7.06 -9.16
CA PHE A 90 11.79 7.59 -10.47
C PHE A 90 11.18 6.56 -11.42
N ALA A 91 11.23 5.26 -11.08
CA ALA A 91 10.73 4.19 -11.92
C ALA A 91 10.09 3.06 -11.09
N PRO A 92 9.16 2.28 -11.67
CA PRO A 92 8.73 1.02 -11.09
C PRO A 92 9.94 0.08 -10.90
N LYS A 93 9.94 -0.62 -9.77
CA LYS A 93 10.90 -1.69 -9.46
C LYS A 93 10.15 -2.97 -9.18
N ILE A 94 10.81 -4.10 -9.43
CA ILE A 94 10.34 -5.43 -9.08
C ILE A 94 11.35 -6.00 -8.11
N ASP A 95 10.93 -6.22 -6.87
CA ASP A 95 11.75 -6.74 -5.79
C ASP A 95 10.93 -7.82 -5.02
N PHE A 96 11.55 -8.42 -4.00
CA PHE A 96 10.95 -9.45 -3.13
C PHE A 96 10.35 -8.87 -1.84
#